data_AF-A2E4C0-F1
#
_entry.id   AF-A2E4C0-F1
#
_cell.length_a   1.000
_cell.length_b   1.000
_cell.length_c   1.000
_cell.angle_alpha   90.00
_cell.angle_beta   90.00
_cell.angle_gamma   90.00
#
_symmetry.space_group_name_H-M   'P 1'
#
loop_
_entity.id
_entity.type
_entity.pdbx_description
1 polymer ?
#
loop_
_entity_poly.entity_id
_entity_poly.type
_entity_poly.pdbx_seq_one_letter_code
_entity_poly.pdbx_strand_id
1 'polypeptide(L)'
;MQYLNIFNGTVYPQAFHKPISTDIERLVQRYNTLVPRQFQSPQGNLVAISGYLAIPINNMPMNITLDITLVPRFPQDAPFVSLRMQPNEIRPSQAVAPTGVVNLMMIHQWVFKQSTLVKLVDDLYRYFLANPPLNSAPAGYPAPYGNQGYPQQGYPNRPPQNYGNPQQQQYPQQYPPQYQQHPQQYQQPQAYAQPQAAPAANPQEIEAKFAEDQKAYQKKLDKLRSQYHDHQMVFDSLIEETQKLARKHFTSSVSQKLKSYPQK
;
A
#
# COMPACT_ATOMS: atom_id res chain seq x y z
N MET A 1 28.76 17.43 -5.41
CA MET A 1 27.44 17.19 -4.80
C MET A 1 26.37 17.73 -5.76
N GLN A 2 25.91 16.89 -6.68
CA GLN A 2 25.04 17.27 -7.80
C GLN A 2 23.63 17.69 -7.32
N TYR A 3 23.16 17.12 -6.21
CA TYR A 3 21.78 17.32 -5.76
C TYR A 3 21.62 18.30 -4.59
N LEU A 4 22.65 19.06 -4.21
CA LEU A 4 22.51 19.99 -3.07
C LEU A 4 21.47 21.09 -3.35
N ASN A 5 21.37 21.53 -4.61
CA ASN A 5 20.47 22.60 -5.03
C ASN A 5 18.98 22.23 -4.93
N ILE A 6 18.64 20.94 -4.89
CA ILE A 6 17.25 20.49 -4.78
C ILE A 6 16.61 20.82 -3.42
N PHE A 7 17.46 21.11 -2.42
CA PHE A 7 17.03 21.46 -1.07
C PHE A 7 16.72 22.95 -0.90
N ASN A 8 16.96 23.79 -1.92
CA ASN A 8 16.68 25.22 -1.82
C ASN A 8 15.18 25.48 -1.60
N GLY A 9 14.85 26.23 -0.55
CA GLY A 9 13.47 26.53 -0.17
C GLY A 9 12.66 25.32 0.31
N THR A 10 13.30 24.19 0.62
CA THR A 10 12.63 23.02 1.22
C THR A 10 12.46 23.15 2.73
N VAL A 11 11.56 22.34 3.29
CA VAL A 11 11.26 22.35 4.73
C VAL A 11 12.30 21.61 5.57
N TYR A 12 13.23 20.90 4.95
CA TYR A 12 14.21 20.08 5.68
C TYR A 12 15.22 20.98 6.40
N PRO A 13 15.62 20.65 7.64
CA PRO A 13 16.68 21.35 8.34
C PRO A 13 17.98 21.38 7.52
N GLN A 14 18.63 22.55 7.44
CA GLN A 14 19.88 22.72 6.67
C GLN A 14 20.97 21.72 7.06
N ALA A 15 21.05 21.37 8.34
CA ALA A 15 22.00 20.37 8.85
C ALA A 15 21.85 18.98 8.19
N PHE A 16 20.67 18.67 7.62
CA PHE A 16 20.42 17.40 6.93
C PHE A 16 20.55 17.47 5.40
N HIS A 17 20.66 18.67 4.80
CA HIS A 17 20.74 18.80 3.33
C HIS A 17 21.90 17.99 2.74
N LYS A 18 23.11 18.13 3.31
CA LYS A 18 24.29 17.39 2.83
C LYS A 18 24.14 15.87 3.02
N PRO A 19 23.81 15.33 4.22
CA PRO A 19 23.57 13.91 4.40
C PRO A 19 22.50 13.32 3.49
N ILE A 20 21.34 13.99 3.35
CA ILE A 20 20.25 13.53 2.48
C ILE A 20 20.71 13.56 1.02
N SER A 21 21.35 14.64 0.58
CA SER A 21 21.89 14.76 -0.78
C SER A 21 22.86 13.61 -1.10
N THR A 22 23.79 13.29 -0.20
CA THR A 22 24.70 12.15 -0.37
C THR A 22 23.96 10.81 -0.43
N ASP A 23 22.91 10.59 0.35
CA ASP A 23 22.11 9.36 0.29
C ASP A 23 21.34 9.24 -1.03
N ILE A 24 20.78 10.35 -1.53
CA ILE A 24 20.16 10.44 -2.87
C ILE A 24 21.18 10.14 -3.96
N GLU A 25 22.39 10.72 -3.90
CA GLU A 25 23.45 10.45 -4.90
C GLU A 25 23.77 8.96 -4.99
N ARG A 26 23.92 8.29 -3.85
CA ARG A 26 24.17 6.84 -3.80
C ARG A 26 23.00 6.04 -4.37
N LEU A 27 21.77 6.47 -4.08
CA LEU A 27 20.57 5.83 -4.65
C LEU A 27 20.56 5.94 -6.17
N VAL A 28 20.74 7.14 -6.73
CA VAL A 28 20.70 7.37 -8.18
C VAL A 28 21.87 6.69 -8.90
N GLN A 29 23.05 6.64 -8.28
CA GLN A 29 24.17 5.87 -8.82
C GLN A 29 23.85 4.38 -8.98
N ARG A 30 23.09 3.80 -8.04
CA ARG A 30 22.69 2.38 -8.09
C ARG A 30 21.46 2.15 -8.96
N TYR A 31 20.50 3.07 -8.93
CA TYR A 31 19.24 3.01 -9.66
C TYR A 31 19.10 4.28 -10.51
N ASN A 32 19.79 4.31 -11.65
CA ASN A 32 19.90 5.48 -12.54
C ASN A 32 18.58 5.94 -13.17
N THR A 33 17.54 5.12 -13.08
CA THR A 33 16.18 5.43 -13.51
C THR A 33 15.41 6.26 -12.49
N LEU A 34 15.88 6.33 -11.24
CA LEU A 34 15.29 7.14 -10.18
C LEU A 34 15.85 8.56 -10.25
N VAL A 35 14.96 9.55 -10.31
CA VAL A 35 15.31 10.95 -10.48
C VAL A 35 14.74 11.77 -9.32
N PRO A 36 15.58 12.51 -8.57
CA PRO A 36 15.09 13.39 -7.51
C PRO A 36 14.45 14.64 -8.13
N ARG A 37 13.32 15.07 -7.57
CA ARG A 37 12.59 16.28 -7.95
C ARG A 37 12.02 17.00 -6.72
N GLN A 38 11.92 18.32 -6.80
CA GLN A 38 11.20 19.10 -5.82
C GLN A 38 9.72 19.18 -6.20
N PHE A 39 8.82 19.22 -5.21
CA PHE A 39 7.42 19.51 -5.43
C PHE A 39 6.82 20.31 -4.27
N GLN A 40 5.80 21.12 -4.57
CA GLN A 40 5.08 21.89 -3.56
C GLN A 40 4.02 21.02 -2.89
N SER A 41 4.00 21.02 -1.56
CA SER A 41 2.95 20.41 -0.75
C SER A 41 2.31 21.45 0.18
N PRO A 42 1.16 21.14 0.81
CA PRO A 42 0.61 21.99 1.88
C PRO A 42 1.56 22.23 3.05
N GLN A 43 2.54 21.35 3.24
CA GLN A 43 3.54 21.46 4.31
C GLN A 43 4.76 22.30 3.89
N GLY A 44 4.86 22.69 2.61
CA GLY A 44 6.00 23.39 2.01
C GLY A 44 6.62 22.59 0.87
N ASN A 45 7.79 23.04 0.39
CA ASN A 45 8.51 22.32 -0.66
C ASN A 45 9.18 21.06 -0.10
N LEU A 46 8.89 19.93 -0.74
CA LEU A 46 9.44 18.62 -0.43
C LEU A 46 10.26 18.08 -1.60
N VAL A 47 11.02 17.04 -1.33
CA VAL A 47 11.77 16.26 -2.31
C VAL A 47 11.09 14.90 -2.48
N ALA A 48 10.84 14.53 -3.72
CA ALA A 48 10.46 13.18 -4.12
C ALA A 48 11.52 12.59 -5.03
N ILE A 49 11.61 11.27 -5.05
CA ILE A 49 12.49 10.51 -5.93
C ILE A 49 11.60 9.56 -6.72
N SER A 50 11.63 9.70 -8.04
CA SER A 50 10.64 9.07 -8.89
C SER A 50 11.30 8.41 -10.08
N GLY A 51 10.79 7.26 -10.49
CA GLY A 51 11.30 6.54 -11.66
C GLY A 51 10.70 5.16 -11.74
N TYR A 52 11.48 4.18 -12.20
CA TYR A 52 11.05 2.79 -12.22
C TYR A 52 12.17 1.84 -11.79
N LEU A 53 11.81 0.72 -11.19
CA LEU A 53 12.71 -0.40 -10.95
C LEU A 53 12.56 -1.42 -12.07
N ALA A 54 13.65 -1.73 -12.77
CA ALA A 54 13.68 -2.80 -13.76
C ALA A 54 13.89 -4.15 -13.06
N ILE A 55 12.82 -4.93 -12.91
CA ILE A 55 12.83 -6.21 -12.20
C ILE A 55 12.54 -7.35 -13.19
N PRO A 56 13.37 -8.41 -13.23
CA PRO A 56 13.09 -9.57 -14.06
C PRO A 56 11.99 -10.41 -13.40
N ILE A 57 10.78 -10.37 -13.97
CA ILE A 57 9.65 -11.19 -13.52
C ILE A 57 9.41 -12.24 -14.60
N ASN A 58 9.55 -13.52 -14.27
CA ASN A 58 9.44 -14.63 -15.22
C ASN A 58 10.36 -14.48 -16.45
N ASN A 59 11.64 -14.13 -16.21
CA ASN A 59 12.65 -13.84 -17.24
C ASN A 59 12.33 -12.67 -18.19
N MET A 60 11.30 -11.87 -17.90
CA MET A 60 10.99 -10.66 -18.65
C MET A 60 11.33 -9.42 -17.81
N PRO A 61 12.05 -8.43 -18.37
CA PRO A 61 12.32 -7.19 -17.67
C PRO A 61 11.02 -6.37 -17.56
N MET A 62 10.56 -6.17 -16.32
CA MET A 62 9.37 -5.40 -16.01
C MET A 62 9.76 -4.10 -15.30
N ASN A 63 9.12 -2.99 -15.66
CA ASN A 63 9.35 -1.69 -15.05
C ASN A 63 8.28 -1.41 -14.00
N ILE A 64 8.67 -1.39 -12.73
CA ILE A 64 7.78 -1.04 -11.61
C ILE A 64 7.98 0.43 -11.29
N THR A 65 7.00 1.27 -11.60
CA THR A 65 7.08 2.72 -11.36
C THR A 65 6.99 3.02 -9.86
N LEU A 66 7.98 3.75 -9.35
CA LEU A 66 8.18 4.01 -7.93
C LEU A 66 8.19 5.52 -7.65
N ASP A 67 7.57 5.92 -6.55
CA ASP A 67 7.65 7.27 -5.99
C ASP A 67 8.01 7.19 -4.50
N ILE A 68 9.12 7.82 -4.14
CA ILE A 68 9.64 7.90 -2.77
C ILE A 68 9.59 9.37 -2.37
N THR A 69 8.63 9.74 -1.53
CA THR A 69 8.49 11.10 -1.00
C THR A 69 9.19 11.22 0.34
N LEU A 70 10.14 12.16 0.46
CA LEU A 70 10.81 12.45 1.72
C LEU A 70 9.88 13.32 2.58
N VAL A 71 9.37 12.76 3.68
CA VAL A 71 8.45 13.46 4.60
C VAL A 71 9.15 14.63 5.32
N PRO A 72 8.46 15.67 5.83
CA PRO A 72 9.10 16.86 6.38
C PRO A 72 10.17 16.61 7.47
N ARG A 73 10.02 15.53 8.24
CA ARG A 73 10.95 15.14 9.31
C ARG A 73 12.06 14.19 8.85
N PHE A 74 12.19 13.90 7.55
CA PHE A 74 13.26 13.07 7.04
C PHE A 74 14.64 13.67 7.39
N PRO A 75 15.63 12.87 7.86
CA PRO A 75 15.66 11.40 7.88
C PRO A 75 15.19 10.75 9.20
N GLN A 76 14.61 11.52 10.11
CA GLN A 76 14.15 11.00 11.40
C GLN A 76 12.97 10.04 11.22
N ASP A 77 12.04 10.41 10.34
CA ASP A 77 10.88 9.60 9.97
C ASP A 77 11.13 8.94 8.59
N ALA A 78 10.53 7.77 8.37
CA ALA A 78 10.62 7.02 7.12
C ALA A 78 10.04 7.82 5.93
N PRO A 79 10.56 7.64 4.70
CA PRO A 79 9.93 8.21 3.53
C PRO A 79 8.59 7.52 3.25
N PHE A 80 7.69 8.23 2.58
CA PHE A 80 6.46 7.65 2.04
C PHE A 80 6.75 7.02 0.68
N VAL A 81 6.34 5.77 0.48
CA VAL A 81 6.61 5.01 -0.75
C VAL A 81 5.30 4.59 -1.40
N SER A 82 5.16 4.87 -2.69
CA SER A 82 4.03 4.41 -3.48
C SER A 82 4.43 3.97 -4.89
N LEU A 83 3.61 3.11 -5.48
CA LEU A 83 3.69 2.73 -6.88
C LEU A 83 2.88 3.71 -7.72
N ARG A 84 3.45 4.19 -8.83
CA ARG A 84 2.74 5.07 -9.79
C ARG A 84 2.14 4.27 -10.93
N MET A 85 1.17 3.44 -10.58
CA MET A 85 0.46 2.55 -11.48
C MET A 85 -1.05 2.75 -11.33
N GLN A 86 -1.83 2.34 -12.33
CA GLN A 86 -3.28 2.39 -12.20
C GLN A 86 -3.75 1.33 -11.19
N PRO A 87 -4.79 1.60 -10.37
CA PRO A 87 -5.24 0.65 -9.35
C PRO A 87 -5.59 -0.76 -9.87
N ASN A 88 -6.03 -0.88 -11.13
CA ASN A 88 -6.32 -2.17 -11.78
C ASN A 88 -5.05 -2.94 -12.21
N GLU A 89 -3.92 -2.26 -12.39
CA GLU A 89 -2.63 -2.88 -12.72
C GLU A 89 -1.95 -3.44 -11.47
N ILE A 90 -2.25 -2.86 -10.30
CA ILE A 90 -1.64 -3.23 -9.02
C ILE A 90 -2.27 -4.51 -8.50
N ARG A 91 -1.42 -5.49 -8.15
CA ARG A 91 -1.81 -6.67 -7.37
C ARG A 91 -1.72 -6.38 -5.88
N PRO A 92 -2.84 -6.16 -5.19
CA PRO A 92 -2.80 -5.83 -3.78
C PRO A 92 -2.24 -6.99 -2.96
N SER A 93 -1.52 -6.68 -1.90
CA SER A 93 -0.95 -7.64 -0.96
C SER A 93 -0.87 -7.01 0.43
N GLN A 94 -0.40 -7.77 1.43
CA GLN A 94 -0.12 -7.22 2.75
C GLN A 94 0.90 -6.05 2.70
N ALA A 95 1.81 -6.08 1.72
CA ALA A 95 2.83 -5.06 1.55
C ALA A 95 2.45 -3.93 0.59
N VAL A 96 1.40 -4.10 -0.22
CA VAL A 96 1.02 -3.11 -1.25
C VAL A 96 -0.48 -2.94 -1.24
N ALA A 97 -0.94 -1.76 -0.84
CA ALA A 97 -2.36 -1.42 -0.85
C ALA A 97 -2.89 -1.30 -2.30
N PRO A 98 -4.21 -1.41 -2.53
CA PRO A 98 -4.81 -1.19 -3.85
C PRO A 98 -4.51 0.21 -4.46
N THR A 99 -4.21 1.19 -3.61
CA THR A 99 -3.80 2.54 -4.00
C THR A 99 -2.33 2.64 -4.43
N GLY A 100 -1.57 1.55 -4.33
CA GLY A 100 -0.13 1.51 -4.60
C GLY A 100 0.76 1.91 -3.43
N VAL A 101 0.19 2.28 -2.28
CA VAL A 101 0.98 2.56 -1.07
C VAL A 101 1.71 1.30 -0.61
N VAL A 102 3.01 1.42 -0.38
CA VAL A 102 3.86 0.31 0.06
C VAL A 102 4.00 0.32 1.58
N ASN A 103 3.60 -0.78 2.21
CA ASN A 103 3.59 -1.01 3.66
C ASN A 103 4.51 -2.19 4.02
N LEU A 104 5.82 -2.00 3.87
CA LEU A 104 6.81 -3.03 4.18
C LEU A 104 7.41 -2.83 5.57
N MET A 105 7.80 -3.94 6.21
CA MET A 105 8.40 -3.91 7.56
C MET A 105 9.63 -3.00 7.64
N MET A 106 10.46 -2.97 6.59
CA MET A 106 11.63 -2.08 6.49
C MET A 106 11.30 -0.58 6.57
N ILE A 107 10.09 -0.18 6.15
CA ILE A 107 9.61 1.20 6.26
C ILE A 107 9.18 1.47 7.71
N HIS A 108 8.50 0.50 8.34
CA HIS A 108 8.07 0.59 9.74
C HIS A 108 9.24 0.55 10.74
N GLN A 109 10.33 -0.16 10.41
CA GLN A 109 11.55 -0.26 11.20
C GLN A 109 12.61 0.75 10.77
N TRP A 110 12.20 1.88 10.18
CA TRP A 110 13.14 2.94 9.81
C TRP A 110 13.85 3.48 11.05
N VAL A 111 15.18 3.37 11.08
CA VAL A 111 16.02 3.87 12.17
C VAL A 111 16.90 4.98 11.65
N PHE A 112 16.71 6.19 12.19
CA PHE A 112 17.52 7.35 11.87
C PHE A 112 19.02 7.04 12.01
N LYS A 113 19.82 7.44 11.01
CA LYS A 113 21.26 7.16 10.87
C LYS A 113 21.66 5.72 10.51
N GLN A 114 20.76 4.73 10.58
CA GLN A 114 21.07 3.34 10.22
C GLN A 114 20.41 2.91 8.90
N SER A 115 19.20 3.40 8.67
CA SER A 115 18.45 3.24 7.43
C SER A 115 18.94 4.24 6.37
N THR A 116 18.92 3.81 5.12
CA THR A 116 19.36 4.58 3.95
C THR A 116 18.39 4.33 2.81
N LEU A 117 18.25 5.29 1.89
CA LEU A 117 17.40 5.12 0.71
C LEU A 117 17.85 3.93 -0.16
N VAL A 118 19.15 3.67 -0.27
CA VAL A 118 19.69 2.52 -1.02
C VAL A 118 19.17 1.19 -0.45
N LYS A 119 19.34 0.96 0.86
CA LYS A 119 18.83 -0.25 1.54
C LYS A 119 17.32 -0.41 1.36
N LEU A 120 16.56 0.68 1.48
CA LEU A 120 15.11 0.66 1.26
C LEU A 120 14.76 0.17 -0.16
N VAL A 121 15.43 0.69 -1.19
CA VAL A 121 15.15 0.29 -2.58
C VAL A 121 15.69 -1.11 -2.91
N ASP A 122 16.81 -1.52 -2.31
CA ASP A 122 17.29 -2.90 -2.39
C ASP A 122 16.27 -3.90 -1.83
N ASP A 123 15.70 -3.59 -0.67
CA ASP A 123 14.73 -4.46 -0.03
C ASP A 123 13.38 -4.45 -0.77
N LEU A 124 12.95 -3.30 -1.32
CA LEU A 124 11.81 -3.22 -2.26
C LEU A 124 12.05 -4.10 -3.49
N TYR A 125 13.23 -4.01 -4.10
CA TYR A 125 13.60 -4.79 -5.28
C TYR A 125 13.52 -6.30 -4.99
N ARG A 126 14.13 -6.75 -3.88
CA ARG A 126 14.09 -8.17 -3.47
C ARG A 126 12.66 -8.63 -3.18
N TYR A 127 11.88 -7.79 -2.50
CA TYR A 127 10.49 -8.12 -2.19
C TYR A 127 9.65 -8.26 -3.46
N PHE A 128 9.74 -7.31 -4.40
CA PHE A 128 8.99 -7.34 -5.65
C PHE A 128 9.47 -8.40 -6.65
N LEU A 129 10.73 -8.81 -6.57
CA LEU A 129 11.23 -9.96 -7.33
C LEU A 129 10.51 -11.25 -6.91
N ALA A 130 10.31 -11.46 -5.61
CA ALA A 130 9.58 -12.61 -5.09
C ALA A 130 8.04 -12.44 -5.16
N ASN A 131 7.56 -11.20 -5.00
CA ASN A 131 6.15 -10.85 -4.93
C ASN A 131 5.84 -9.69 -5.89
N PRO A 132 5.78 -9.94 -7.22
CA PRO A 132 5.45 -8.92 -8.19
C PRO A 132 4.18 -8.13 -7.84
N PRO A 133 4.18 -6.79 -7.84
CA PRO A 133 3.01 -6.00 -7.46
C PRO A 133 2.03 -5.80 -8.64
N LEU A 134 2.01 -6.71 -9.62
CA LEU A 134 1.28 -6.57 -10.89
C LEU A 134 0.22 -7.67 -11.05
N ASN A 135 -0.99 -7.33 -11.52
CA ASN A 135 -2.10 -8.30 -11.65
C ASN A 135 -1.90 -9.35 -12.75
N SER A 136 -1.13 -9.05 -13.79
CA SER A 136 -0.69 -10.02 -14.82
C SER A 136 0.21 -9.28 -15.82
N ALA A 137 1.00 -10.02 -16.61
CA ALA A 137 1.81 -9.42 -17.68
C ALA A 137 0.94 -8.53 -18.59
N PRO A 138 1.47 -7.41 -19.11
CA PRO A 138 0.70 -6.48 -19.92
C PRO A 138 -0.02 -7.20 -21.06
N ALA A 139 -1.24 -6.80 -21.38
CA ALA A 139 -1.98 -7.34 -22.52
C ALA A 139 -1.13 -7.17 -23.79
N GLY A 140 -0.73 -8.28 -24.41
CA GLY A 140 0.15 -8.29 -25.59
C GLY A 140 1.46 -9.10 -25.41
N TYR A 141 1.81 -9.50 -24.19
CA TYR A 141 2.89 -10.47 -24.01
C TYR A 141 2.33 -11.89 -24.18
N PRO A 142 2.91 -12.71 -25.09
CA PRO A 142 2.47 -14.08 -25.27
C PRO A 142 2.54 -14.77 -23.92
N ALA A 143 1.45 -15.45 -23.53
CA ALA A 143 1.44 -16.25 -22.33
C ALA A 143 2.69 -17.14 -22.33
N PRO A 144 3.47 -17.18 -21.23
CA PRO A 144 4.65 -18.03 -21.18
C PRO A 144 4.18 -19.42 -21.54
N TYR A 145 4.76 -19.96 -22.63
CA TYR A 145 4.47 -21.32 -23.11
C TYR A 145 4.50 -22.23 -21.89
N GLY A 146 3.31 -22.62 -21.44
CA GLY A 146 3.15 -23.50 -20.31
C GLY A 146 3.81 -24.80 -20.68
N ASN A 147 4.98 -25.04 -20.11
CA ASN A 147 5.60 -26.36 -20.12
C ASN A 147 4.79 -27.24 -19.16
N GLN A 148 3.57 -27.60 -19.57
CA GLN A 148 2.76 -28.64 -18.95
C GLN A 148 3.31 -30.00 -19.41
N GLY A 149 4.47 -30.35 -18.87
CA GLY A 149 5.03 -31.69 -18.93
C GLY A 149 4.79 -32.42 -17.60
N TYR A 150 3.53 -32.62 -17.22
CA TYR A 150 3.18 -33.64 -16.23
C TYR A 150 2.77 -34.91 -16.99
N PRO A 151 3.45 -36.05 -16.79
CA PRO A 151 2.99 -37.31 -17.37
C PRO A 151 1.68 -37.73 -16.68
N GLN A 152 0.55 -37.51 -17.38
CA GLN A 152 -0.73 -38.13 -17.02
C GLN A 152 -0.60 -39.63 -17.21
N GLN A 153 -0.60 -40.34 -16.09
CA GLN A 153 -0.59 -41.79 -15.99
C GLN A 153 -1.98 -42.32 -16.40
N GLY A 154 -1.96 -43.13 -17.45
CA GLY A 154 -3.02 -43.95 -18.07
C GLY A 154 -4.44 -43.97 -17.48
N TYR A 155 -5.40 -43.59 -18.32
CA TYR A 155 -6.74 -44.18 -18.33
C TYR A 155 -7.06 -44.73 -19.73
N PRO A 156 -7.74 -45.88 -19.84
CA PRO A 156 -7.90 -46.60 -21.10
C PRO A 156 -9.05 -46.07 -21.97
N ASN A 157 -8.72 -45.88 -23.25
CA ASN A 157 -9.46 -46.29 -24.44
C ASN A 157 -10.94 -45.87 -24.57
N ARG A 158 -11.18 -44.79 -25.34
CA ARG A 158 -12.46 -44.56 -26.04
C ARG A 158 -12.23 -44.55 -27.57
N PRO A 159 -13.07 -45.22 -28.36
CA PRO A 159 -12.88 -45.39 -29.79
C PRO A 159 -13.17 -44.11 -30.60
N PRO A 160 -12.65 -44.02 -31.85
CA PRO A 160 -12.60 -42.79 -32.61
C PRO A 160 -13.91 -42.52 -33.36
N GLN A 161 -14.38 -41.28 -33.31
CA GLN A 161 -15.44 -40.81 -34.19
C GLN A 161 -14.85 -39.83 -35.19
N ASN A 162 -14.82 -40.32 -36.42
CA ASN A 162 -14.38 -39.69 -37.66
C ASN A 162 -15.48 -38.74 -38.20
N TYR A 163 -15.16 -37.99 -39.26
CA TYR A 163 -15.87 -36.87 -39.93
C TYR A 163 -15.53 -35.48 -39.36
N GLY A 164 -15.07 -34.48 -40.12
CA GLY A 164 -14.91 -34.33 -41.56
C GLY A 164 -15.09 -32.86 -41.94
N ASN A 165 -13.99 -32.21 -42.38
CA ASN A 165 -13.89 -31.04 -43.26
C ASN A 165 -14.51 -29.65 -42.91
N PRO A 166 -14.00 -28.56 -43.55
CA PRO A 166 -13.98 -27.19 -43.02
C PRO A 166 -15.07 -26.30 -43.62
N GLN A 167 -15.38 -25.18 -42.95
CA GLN A 167 -15.94 -24.01 -43.63
C GLN A 167 -15.64 -22.70 -42.91
N GLN A 168 -15.13 -21.76 -43.70
CA GLN A 168 -15.04 -20.33 -43.39
C GLN A 168 -16.45 -19.78 -43.11
N GLN A 169 -16.60 -18.96 -42.07
CA GLN A 169 -17.76 -18.07 -41.96
C GLN A 169 -17.33 -16.66 -41.58
N GLN A 170 -17.61 -15.77 -42.54
CA GLN A 170 -17.65 -14.32 -42.42
C GLN A 170 -18.72 -13.91 -41.39
N TYR A 171 -18.40 -12.97 -40.52
CA TYR A 171 -19.40 -12.28 -39.70
C TYR A 171 -19.78 -10.94 -40.35
N PRO A 172 -21.09 -10.66 -40.55
CA PRO A 172 -21.57 -9.37 -41.01
C PRO A 172 -21.68 -8.37 -39.84
N GLN A 173 -21.49 -7.08 -40.17
CA GLN A 173 -21.79 -5.95 -39.30
C GLN A 173 -23.27 -5.93 -38.88
N GLN A 174 -23.52 -5.72 -37.59
CA GLN A 174 -24.83 -5.33 -37.08
C GLN A 174 -24.78 -3.92 -36.47
N TYR A 175 -25.73 -3.11 -36.92
CA TYR A 175 -26.01 -1.74 -36.51
C TYR A 175 -26.43 -1.63 -35.04
N PRO A 176 -26.24 -0.46 -34.40
CA PRO A 176 -26.70 -0.21 -33.04
C PRO A 176 -28.23 0.00 -32.98
N PRO A 177 -28.92 -0.51 -31.94
CA PRO A 177 -30.34 -0.26 -31.73
C PRO A 177 -30.59 1.14 -31.15
N GLN A 178 -31.59 1.83 -31.71
CA GLN A 178 -32.22 3.02 -31.12
C GLN A 178 -32.97 2.62 -29.84
N TYR A 179 -32.68 3.31 -28.74
CA TYR A 179 -33.43 3.18 -27.50
C TYR A 179 -34.75 3.95 -27.60
N GLN A 180 -35.86 3.20 -27.61
CA GLN A 180 -37.21 3.70 -27.39
C GLN A 180 -37.38 4.16 -25.92
N GLN A 181 -37.82 5.40 -25.75
CA GLN A 181 -38.21 5.96 -24.47
C GLN A 181 -39.54 5.33 -24.01
N HIS A 182 -39.49 4.58 -22.91
CA HIS A 182 -40.68 4.22 -22.13
C HIS A 182 -40.82 5.20 -20.95
N PRO A 183 -41.98 5.86 -20.76
CA PRO A 183 -42.25 6.62 -19.55
C PRO A 183 -42.51 5.66 -18.39
N GLN A 184 -41.58 5.59 -17.43
CA GLN A 184 -41.83 4.94 -16.15
C GLN A 184 -42.72 5.83 -15.28
N GLN A 185 -43.90 5.32 -14.98
CA GLN A 185 -44.76 5.79 -13.90
C GLN A 185 -44.03 5.56 -12.57
N TYR A 186 -43.66 6.64 -11.92
CA TYR A 186 -43.10 6.63 -10.56
C TYR A 186 -44.16 6.12 -9.58
N GLN A 187 -43.98 4.92 -9.06
CA GLN A 187 -44.61 4.52 -7.81
C GLN A 187 -43.88 5.24 -6.67
N GLN A 188 -44.65 6.00 -5.89
CA GLN A 188 -44.16 6.72 -4.73
C GLN A 188 -43.56 5.74 -3.71
N PRO A 189 -42.32 5.96 -3.23
CA PRO A 189 -41.76 5.13 -2.18
C PRO A 189 -42.53 5.35 -0.87
N GLN A 190 -42.96 4.24 -0.27
CA GLN A 190 -43.49 4.22 1.09
C GLN A 190 -42.46 4.80 2.06
N ALA A 191 -42.91 5.73 2.89
CA ALA A 191 -42.12 6.38 3.92
C ALA A 191 -41.64 5.33 4.95
N TYR A 192 -40.39 4.91 4.85
CA TYR A 192 -39.71 4.20 5.92
C TYR A 192 -39.57 5.15 7.10
N ALA A 193 -40.10 4.77 8.26
CA ALA A 193 -39.94 5.51 9.50
C ALA A 193 -38.44 5.74 9.75
N GLN A 194 -38.02 7.02 9.74
CA GLN A 194 -36.67 7.40 10.09
C GLN A 194 -36.38 6.90 11.52
N PRO A 195 -35.30 6.13 11.74
CA PRO A 195 -34.83 5.84 13.08
C PRO A 195 -34.58 7.17 13.78
N GLN A 196 -35.24 7.40 14.91
CA GLN A 196 -34.99 8.56 15.76
C GLN A 196 -33.49 8.63 16.01
N ALA A 197 -32.86 9.72 15.55
CA ALA A 197 -31.44 9.95 15.73
C ALA A 197 -31.14 9.86 17.22
N ALA A 198 -30.28 8.91 17.61
CA ALA A 198 -29.78 8.84 18.97
C ALA A 198 -29.18 10.21 19.33
N PRO A 199 -29.46 10.75 20.53
CA PRO A 199 -28.96 12.05 20.92
C PRO A 199 -27.44 12.09 20.73
N ALA A 200 -26.96 13.08 19.97
CA ALA A 200 -25.55 13.26 19.70
C ALA A 200 -24.80 13.39 21.04
N ALA A 201 -23.93 12.42 21.33
CA ALA A 201 -23.12 12.44 22.53
C ALA A 201 -22.27 13.73 22.56
N ASN A 202 -22.20 14.38 23.72
CA ASN A 202 -21.48 15.64 23.88
C ASN A 202 -19.99 15.45 23.51
N PRO A 203 -19.45 16.19 22.52
CA PRO A 203 -18.05 16.05 22.10
C PRO A 203 -17.04 16.16 23.24
N GLN A 204 -17.33 16.97 24.27
CA GLN A 204 -16.46 17.11 25.44
C GLN A 204 -16.37 15.84 26.28
N GLU A 205 -17.49 15.10 26.41
CA GLU A 205 -17.54 13.85 27.16
C GLU A 205 -16.78 12.73 26.42
N ILE A 206 -16.86 12.71 25.10
CA ILE A 206 -16.12 11.77 24.25
C ILE A 206 -14.62 12.00 24.35
N GLU A 207 -14.17 13.27 24.32
CA GLU A 207 -12.76 13.63 24.46
C GLU A 207 -12.23 13.27 25.86
N ALA A 208 -13.01 13.55 26.92
CA ALA A 208 -12.65 13.20 28.29
C ALA A 208 -12.51 11.68 28.48
N LYS A 209 -13.46 10.90 27.97
CA LYS A 209 -13.41 9.43 28.02
C LYS A 209 -12.22 8.87 27.25
N PHE A 210 -11.91 9.44 26.09
CA PHE A 210 -10.74 9.03 25.31
C PHE A 210 -9.42 9.35 26.03
N ALA A 211 -9.32 10.52 26.67
CA ALA A 211 -8.14 10.89 27.47
C ALA A 211 -7.96 9.97 28.69
N GLU A 212 -9.06 9.58 29.35
CA GLU A 212 -9.05 8.63 30.46
C GLU A 212 -8.58 7.24 30.00
N ASP A 213 -9.13 6.73 28.89
CA ASP A 213 -8.73 5.45 28.30
C ASP A 213 -7.25 5.45 27.89
N GLN A 214 -6.77 6.54 27.31
CA GLN A 214 -5.35 6.70 26.94
C GLN A 214 -4.44 6.67 28.19
N LYS A 215 -4.84 7.35 29.27
CA LYS A 215 -4.12 7.32 30.55
C LYS A 215 -4.11 5.92 31.17
N ALA A 216 -5.23 5.21 31.11
CA ALA A 216 -5.33 3.83 31.58
C ALA A 216 -4.47 2.86 30.75
N TYR A 217 -4.40 3.05 29.44
CA TYR A 217 -3.52 2.31 28.54
C TYR A 217 -2.04 2.53 28.89
N GLN A 218 -1.63 3.79 29.07
CA GLN A 218 -0.25 4.12 29.42
C GLN A 218 0.15 3.50 30.77
N LYS A 219 -0.72 3.59 31.79
CA LYS A 219 -0.48 2.97 33.10
C LYS A 219 -0.26 1.46 33.00
N LYS A 220 -0.96 0.77 32.09
CA LYS A 220 -0.78 -0.67 31.87
C LYS A 220 0.53 -0.99 31.17
N LEU A 221 0.94 -0.18 30.19
CA LEU A 221 2.26 -0.33 29.55
C LEU A 221 3.39 -0.16 30.55
N ASP A 222 3.31 0.84 31.43
CA ASP A 222 4.34 1.08 32.45
C ASP A 222 4.41 -0.06 33.46
N LYS A 223 3.26 -0.66 33.81
CA LYS A 223 3.21 -1.86 34.64
C LYS A 223 3.90 -3.05 33.95
N LEU A 224 3.61 -3.32 32.68
CA LEU A 224 4.25 -4.41 31.92
C LEU A 224 5.77 -4.22 31.83
N ARG A 225 6.23 -2.99 31.60
CA ARG A 225 7.66 -2.64 31.57
C ARG A 225 8.34 -2.88 32.92
N SER A 226 7.67 -2.54 34.01
CA SER A 226 8.17 -2.75 35.37
C SER A 226 8.28 -4.25 35.68
N GLN A 227 7.25 -5.03 35.36
CA GLN A 227 7.27 -6.49 35.54
C GLN A 227 8.38 -7.18 34.76
N TYR A 228 8.70 -6.68 33.56
CA TYR A 228 9.84 -7.17 32.78
C TYR A 228 11.18 -6.82 33.44
N HIS A 229 11.37 -5.58 33.92
CA HIS A 229 12.60 -5.17 34.63
C HIS A 229 12.80 -5.94 35.94
N ASP A 230 11.71 -6.23 36.65
CA ASP A 230 11.72 -7.00 37.90
C ASP A 230 11.84 -8.52 37.66
N HIS A 231 12.06 -8.96 36.41
CA HIS A 231 12.16 -10.36 36.00
C HIS A 231 10.93 -11.21 36.36
N GLN A 232 9.77 -10.58 36.57
CA GLN A 232 8.49 -11.26 36.81
C GLN A 232 7.82 -11.76 35.53
N MET A 233 8.35 -11.37 34.37
CA MET A 233 7.83 -11.71 33.05
C MET A 233 8.99 -11.88 32.06
N VAL A 234 8.92 -12.90 31.21
CA VAL A 234 9.89 -13.11 30.12
C VAL A 234 9.59 -12.21 28.93
N PHE A 235 10.59 -11.96 28.08
CA PHE A 235 10.47 -11.04 26.94
C PHE A 235 9.34 -11.42 25.98
N ASP A 236 9.16 -12.70 25.66
CA ASP A 236 8.10 -13.14 24.75
C ASP A 236 6.70 -12.82 25.30
N SER A 237 6.50 -13.01 26.61
CA SER A 237 5.26 -12.64 27.29
C SER A 237 5.02 -11.13 27.32
N LEU A 238 6.09 -10.32 27.42
CA LEU A 238 5.98 -8.86 27.32
C LEU A 238 5.47 -8.45 25.93
N ILE A 239 6.00 -9.06 24.87
CA ILE A 239 5.59 -8.77 23.49
C ILE A 239 4.12 -9.16 23.29
N GLU A 240 3.72 -10.35 23.71
CA GLU A 240 2.34 -10.83 23.56
C GLU A 240 1.34 -9.93 24.30
N GLU A 241 1.58 -9.63 25.58
CA GLU A 241 0.69 -8.81 26.38
C GLU A 241 0.63 -7.36 25.88
N THR A 242 1.76 -6.82 25.39
CA THR A 242 1.78 -5.48 24.76
C THR A 242 0.94 -5.45 23.48
N GLN A 243 1.04 -6.47 22.63
CA GLN A 243 0.22 -6.56 21.41
C GLN A 243 -1.27 -6.70 21.74
N LYS A 244 -1.61 -7.55 22.71
CA LYS A 244 -2.99 -7.75 23.18
C LYS A 244 -3.58 -6.45 23.74
N LEU A 245 -2.79 -5.71 24.53
CA LEU A 245 -3.18 -4.43 25.08
C LEU A 245 -3.41 -3.38 23.98
N ALA A 246 -2.52 -3.31 22.98
CA ALA A 246 -2.65 -2.41 21.84
C ALA A 246 -3.92 -2.69 21.02
N ARG A 247 -4.19 -3.98 20.71
CA ARG A 247 -5.41 -4.41 20.00
C ARG A 247 -6.66 -3.99 20.76
N LYS A 248 -6.70 -4.22 22.08
CA LYS A 248 -7.85 -3.87 22.92
C LYS A 248 -8.11 -2.36 22.93
N HIS A 249 -7.07 -1.55 23.11
CA HIS A 249 -7.21 -0.09 23.13
C HIS A 249 -7.69 0.47 21.78
N PHE A 250 -7.18 -0.08 20.68
CA PHE A 250 -7.60 0.33 19.34
C PHE A 250 -9.07 0.00 19.07
N THR A 251 -9.51 -1.23 19.39
CA THR A 251 -10.89 -1.65 19.11
C THR A 251 -11.93 -0.98 20.01
N SER A 252 -11.60 -0.72 21.29
CA SER A 252 -12.56 -0.08 22.20
C SER A 252 -12.65 1.43 22.02
N SER A 253 -11.51 2.12 22.05
CA SER A 253 -11.50 3.56 22.30
C SER A 253 -11.32 4.37 21.02
N VAL A 254 -10.42 3.92 20.14
CA VAL A 254 -10.17 4.60 18.85
C VAL A 254 -11.37 4.39 17.90
N SER A 255 -11.92 3.18 17.84
CA SER A 255 -13.11 2.92 17.01
C SER A 255 -14.33 3.74 17.44
N GLN A 256 -14.56 3.89 18.75
CA GLN A 256 -15.66 4.72 19.27
C GLN A 256 -15.47 6.19 18.91
N LYS A 257 -14.25 6.73 19.08
CA LYS A 257 -13.94 8.12 18.71
C LYS A 257 -14.09 8.38 17.20
N LEU A 258 -13.70 7.43 16.36
CA LEU A 258 -13.87 7.54 14.91
C LEU A 258 -15.35 7.56 14.49
N LYS A 259 -16.22 6.81 15.17
CA LYS A 259 -17.66 6.80 14.92
C LYS A 259 -18.36 8.09 15.34
N SER A 260 -17.79 8.86 16.26
CA SER A 260 -18.39 10.12 16.73
C SER A 260 -18.09 11.33 15.85
N TYR A 261 -17.17 11.23 14.89
CA TYR A 261 -16.94 12.33 13.95
C TYR A 261 -18.04 12.35 12.89
N PRO A 262 -18.58 13.54 12.55
CA PRO A 262 -19.55 13.66 11.48
C PRO A 262 -18.92 13.17 10.17
N GLN A 263 -19.57 12.22 9.51
CA GLN A 263 -19.20 11.82 8.15
C GLN A 263 -19.58 12.98 7.22
N LYS A 264 -18.56 13.58 6.60
CA LYS A 264 -18.73 14.63 5.60
C LYS A 264 -19.15 14.04 4.26
#